data_AF-A0A6A7L6W7-F1
#
_entry.id   AF-A0A6A7L6W7-F1
#
_cell.length_a   1.000
_cell.length_b   1.000
_cell.length_c   1.000
_cell.angle_alpha   90.00
_cell.angle_beta   90.00
_cell.angle_gamma   90.00
#
_symmetry.space_group_name_H-M   'P 1'
#
loop_
_entity.id
_entity.type
_entity.pdbx_description
1 polymer ?
#
loop_
_entity_poly.entity_id
_entity_poly.type
_entity_poly.pdbx_seq_one_letter_code
_entity_poly.pdbx_strand_id
1 'polypeptide(L)' 'MGVVPPGHASRVTVTGGVVRVGARFTDAENTIRAPGFVRVDAGASVAISPAWRLQLTVDNLSDTRYITGG' A
#
# COMPACT_ATOMS: atom_id res chain seq x y z
N MET A 1 19.32 -1.86 35.84
CA MET A 1 19.90 -1.86 34.48
C MET A 1 19.54 -3.22 33.87
N GLY A 2 18.46 -3.29 33.10
CA GLY A 2 17.92 -4.56 32.59
C GLY A 2 18.72 -5.05 31.39
N VAL A 3 19.30 -6.24 31.51
CA VAL A 3 20.04 -6.91 30.44
C VAL A 3 19.04 -7.38 29.39
N VAL A 4 19.14 -6.85 28.16
CA VAL A 4 18.35 -7.32 27.01
C VAL A 4 18.88 -8.71 26.60
N PRO A 5 18.04 -9.76 26.55
CA PRO A 5 18.50 -11.10 26.18
C PRO A 5 18.92 -11.17 24.69
N PRO A 6 19.95 -11.94 24.33
CA PRO A 6 20.37 -12.09 22.94
C PRO A 6 19.47 -13.11 22.23
N GLY A 7 18.61 -12.60 21.34
CA GLY A 7 17.74 -13.45 20.51
C GLY A 7 16.63 -12.67 19.83
N HIS A 8 16.94 -11.67 19.00
CA HIS A 8 15.93 -11.02 18.17
C HIS A 8 15.88 -11.73 16.83
N ALA A 9 15.06 -12.79 16.74
CA ALA A 9 14.63 -13.27 15.44
C ALA A 9 14.08 -12.06 14.66
N SER A 10 14.70 -11.74 13.52
CA SER A 10 14.36 -10.60 12.69
C SER A 10 12.87 -10.68 12.35
N ARG A 11 12.05 -9.79 12.93
CA ARG A 11 10.60 -9.82 12.67
C ARG A 11 10.34 -9.14 11.33
N VAL A 12 9.95 -9.94 10.35
CA VAL A 12 9.43 -9.45 9.07
C VAL A 12 7.91 -9.32 9.18
N THR A 13 7.37 -8.20 8.73
CA THR A 13 5.92 -7.96 8.60
C THR A 13 5.62 -7.59 7.16
N VAL A 14 4.65 -8.26 6.55
CA VAL A 14 4.18 -7.97 5.19
C VAL A 14 2.77 -7.39 5.29
N THR A 15 2.50 -6.36 4.50
CA THR A 15 1.20 -5.70 4.40
C THR A 15 0.76 -5.65 2.94
N GLY A 16 -0.55 -5.67 2.71
CA GLY A 16 -1.11 -5.55 1.38
C GLY A 16 -2.48 -4.87 1.43
N GLY A 17 -2.82 -4.16 0.36
CA GLY A 17 -4.09 -3.48 0.20
C GLY A 17 -4.63 -3.68 -1.21
N VAL A 18 -5.96 -3.82 -1.32
CA VAL A 18 -6.67 -3.87 -2.61
C VAL A 18 -7.76 -2.83 -2.58
N VAL A 19 -7.78 -1.96 -3.59
CA VAL A 19 -8.82 -0.95 -3.79
C VAL A 19 -9.52 -1.25 -5.11
N ARG A 20 -10.86 -1.33 -5.07
CA ARG A 20 -11.70 -1.47 -6.26
C ARG A 20 -12.66 -0.29 -6.36
N VAL A 21 -12.63 0.40 -7.48
CA VAL A 21 -13.54 1.50 -7.79
C VAL A 21 -14.34 1.14 -9.04
N GLY A 22 -15.65 1.25 -8.96
CA GLY A 22 -16.54 1.05 -10.11
C GLY A 22 -16.42 2.19 -11.13
N ALA A 23 -16.96 1.96 -12.34
CA ALA A 23 -17.06 3.04 -13.30
C ALA A 23 -18.01 4.14 -12.81
N ARG A 24 -17.69 5.39 -13.11
CA ARG A 24 -18.44 6.57 -12.66
C ARG A 24 -18.38 7.69 -13.70
N PHE A 25 -19.32 8.62 -13.61
CA PHE A 25 -19.24 9.88 -14.35
C PHE A 25 -18.33 10.87 -13.62
N THR A 26 -17.61 11.69 -14.38
CA THR A 26 -16.70 12.72 -13.85
C THR A 26 -17.26 14.13 -13.98
N ASP A 27 -18.43 14.28 -14.59
CA ASP A 27 -19.16 15.53 -14.82
C ASP A 27 -20.59 15.46 -14.28
N ALA A 28 -21.22 16.61 -14.03
CA ALA A 28 -22.57 16.69 -13.48
C ALA A 28 -23.64 16.27 -14.52
N GLU A 29 -23.32 16.50 -15.79
CA GLU A 29 -24.16 16.20 -16.95
C GLU A 29 -24.14 14.71 -17.31
N ASN A 30 -23.26 13.91 -16.68
CA ASN A 30 -23.08 12.48 -16.93
C ASN A 30 -22.70 12.14 -18.38
N THR A 31 -21.83 12.94 -19.00
CA THR A 31 -21.35 12.75 -20.37
C THR A 31 -19.93 12.18 -20.43
N ILE A 32 -19.12 12.41 -19.40
CA ILE A 32 -17.72 11.96 -19.33
C ILE A 32 -17.60 10.80 -18.35
N ARG A 33 -17.14 9.65 -18.84
CA ARG A 33 -17.09 8.41 -18.04
C ARG A 33 -15.66 8.01 -17.72
N ALA A 34 -15.37 7.85 -16.43
CA ALA A 34 -14.17 7.18 -15.96
C ALA A 34 -14.43 5.66 -15.85
N PRO A 35 -13.59 4.81 -16.48
CA PRO A 35 -13.68 3.37 -16.29
C PRO A 35 -13.33 3.01 -14.83
N GLY A 36 -13.91 1.91 -14.36
CA GLY A 36 -13.53 1.36 -13.05
C GLY A 36 -12.11 0.81 -13.07
N PHE A 37 -11.49 0.71 -11.90
CA PHE A 37 -10.13 0.20 -11.76
C PHE A 37 -9.96 -0.62 -10.49
N VAL A 38 -8.90 -1.42 -10.48
CA VAL A 38 -8.37 -2.09 -9.28
C VAL A 38 -6.93 -1.64 -9.08
N ARG A 39 -6.59 -1.25 -7.86
CA ARG A 39 -5.23 -0.93 -7.43
C ARG A 39 -4.82 -1.91 -6.35
N VAL A 40 -3.59 -2.38 -6.43
CA VAL A 40 -2.97 -3.23 -5.41
C VAL A 40 -1.76 -2.50 -4.85
N ASP A 41 -1.64 -2.45 -3.54
CA ASP A 41 -0.50 -1.88 -2.83
C ASP A 41 0.14 -2.96 -1.95
N ALA A 42 1.46 -2.89 -1.78
CA ALA A 42 2.19 -3.86 -0.98
C ALA A 42 3.23 -3.16 -0.09
N GLY A 43 3.50 -3.75 1.07
CA GLY A 43 4.53 -3.28 1.97
C GLY A 43 5.24 -4.42 2.67
N ALA A 44 6.49 -4.20 3.04
CA ALA A 44 7.28 -5.09 3.86
C ALA A 44 8.09 -4.27 4.85
N SER A 45 8.19 -4.75 6.09
CA SER A 45 9.07 -4.14 7.09
C SER A 45 9.84 -5.19 7.86
N VAL A 46 11.05 -4.82 8.27
CA VAL A 46 11.95 -5.68 9.06
C VAL A 46 12.53 -4.88 10.22
N ALA A 47 12.47 -5.44 11.42
CA ALA A 47 13.24 -4.93 12.56
C ALA A 47 14.71 -5.31 12.37
N ILE A 48 15.58 -4.32 12.19
CA ILE A 48 17.03 -4.52 12.05
C ILE A 48 17.69 -4.53 13.44
N SER A 49 17.10 -3.80 14.40
CA SER A 49 17.47 -3.83 15.82
C SER A 49 16.25 -3.49 16.70
N PRO A 50 16.34 -3.54 18.04
CA PRO A 50 15.24 -3.13 18.91
C PRO A 50 14.79 -1.67 18.71
N ALA A 51 15.69 -0.82 18.20
CA ALA A 51 15.43 0.61 18.00
C ALA A 51 15.13 0.97 16.53
N TRP A 52 15.48 0.11 15.57
CA TRP A 52 15.44 0.44 14.15
C TRP A 52 14.61 -0.55 13.33
N ARG A 53 13.72 -0.01 12.50
CA ARG A 53 12.91 -0.73 11.52
C ARG A 53 13.12 -0.14 10.15
N LEU A 54 13.34 -0.99 9.15
CA LEU A 54 13.30 -0.62 7.74
C LEU A 54 11.95 -1.03 7.16
N GLN A 55 11.36 -0.18 6.34
CA GLN A 55 10.09 -0.44 5.66
C GLN A 55 10.18 -0.04 4.19
N LEU A 56 9.67 -0.91 3.32
CA LEU A 56 9.44 -0.68 1.91
C LEU A 56 7.94 -0.69 1.65
N THR A 57 7.46 0.30 0.90
CA THR A 57 6.08 0.35 0.41
C THR A 57 6.13 0.57 -1.10
N VAL A 58 5.31 -0.19 -1.82
CA VAL A 58 5.09 -0.02 -3.27
C VAL A 58 3.60 0.20 -3.47
N ASP A 59 3.26 1.44 -3.81
CA ASP A 59 1.90 1.83 -4.19
C ASP A 59 1.67 1.51 -5.67
N ASN A 60 0.46 1.07 -6.00
CA ASN A 60 0.07 0.69 -7.35
C ASN A 60 1.04 -0.32 -7.98
N LEU A 61 1.21 -1.46 -7.31
CA LEU A 61 2.13 -2.53 -7.67
C LEU A 61 1.98 -3.00 -9.13
N SER A 62 0.78 -2.88 -9.71
CA SER A 62 0.45 -3.26 -11.08
C SER A 62 0.60 -2.14 -12.12
N ASP A 63 1.06 -0.95 -11.74
CA ASP A 63 1.12 0.25 -12.59
C ASP A 63 -0.23 0.55 -13.29
N THR A 64 -1.33 0.35 -12.57
CA THR A 64 -2.67 0.62 -13.11
C THR A 64 -2.82 2.12 -13.35
N ARG A 65 -3.14 2.52 -14.58
CA ARG A 65 -3.51 3.91 -14.91
C ARG A 65 -5.01 4.12 -14.71
N TYR A 66 -5.38 5.13 -13.93
CA TYR A 66 -6.77 5.42 -13.61
C TYR A 66 -7.01 6.92 -13.39
N ILE A 67 -8.28 7.32 -13.46
CA ILE A 67 -8.72 8.71 -13.31
C ILE A 67 -9.19 8.95 -11.87
N THR A 68 -8.49 9.83 -11.14
CA THR A 68 -8.84 10.20 -9.76
C THR A 68 -9.80 11.38 -9.67
N GLY A 69 -9.79 12.28 -10.65
CA GLY A 69 -10.67 13.44 -10.72
C GLY A 69 -10.63 14.10 -12.09
N GLY A 70 -11.58 15.01 -12.31
CA GLY A 70 -11.73 15.91 -13.44
C GLY A 70 -12.35 17.20 -12.94
#